data_AF-A0A7X6K7B4-F1
#
_entry.id   AF-A0A7X6K7B4-F1
#
_cell.length_a   1.000
_cell.length_b   1.000
_cell.length_c   1.000
_cell.angle_alpha   90.00
_cell.angle_beta   90.00
_cell.angle_gamma   90.00
#
_symmetry.space_group_name_H-M   'P 1'
#
loop_
_entity.id
_entity.type
_entity.pdbx_description
1 polymer ?
#
loop_
_entity_poly.entity_id
_entity_poly.type
_entity_poly.pdbx_seq_one_letter_code
_entity_poly.pdbx_strand_id
1 'polypeptide(L)'
;MSQPPPQAFELSKASVTADGLLTLSGTVRAVSGQADGGYSFVLAVRGGAAEREYPARTEAGAPGAVRVSCSVPLAELAAAPEDFVDLYFQARDASGSSRTRVTWQPSSLRWLPYPTKFGNLSLKRKAQ
;
A
#
# COMPACT_ATOMS: atom_id res chain seq x y z
N MET A 1 21.36 -11.88 -15.81
CA MET A 1 21.03 -12.03 -14.38
C MET A 1 19.52 -11.89 -14.25
N SER A 2 18.83 -12.91 -13.76
CA SER A 2 17.37 -12.89 -13.63
C SER A 2 16.98 -12.13 -12.35
N GLN A 3 16.06 -11.17 -12.46
CA GLN A 3 15.57 -10.41 -11.32
C GLN A 3 14.87 -11.37 -10.33
N PRO A 4 15.11 -11.27 -9.01
CA PRO A 4 14.40 -12.10 -8.04
C PRO A 4 12.89 -11.90 -8.21
N PRO A 5 12.07 -12.97 -8.01
CA PRO A 5 10.63 -12.86 -8.15
C PRO A 5 10.11 -11.80 -7.16
N PRO A 6 9.22 -10.89 -7.59
CA PRO A 6 8.71 -9.84 -6.72
C PRO A 6 8.03 -10.49 -5.50
N GLN A 7 8.38 -10.01 -4.30
CA GLN A 7 7.65 -10.42 -3.11
C GLN A 7 6.19 -9.99 -3.27
N ALA A 8 5.27 -10.95 -3.15
CA ALA A 8 3.84 -10.67 -3.34
C ALA A 8 3.31 -9.88 -2.14
N PHE A 9 3.01 -8.60 -2.37
CA PHE A 9 2.32 -7.74 -1.41
C PHE A 9 0.82 -7.71 -1.70
N GLU A 10 0.03 -7.98 -0.67
CA GLU A 10 -1.42 -7.87 -0.71
C GLU A 10 -1.89 -6.77 0.24
N LEU A 11 -2.48 -5.71 -0.31
CA LEU A 11 -3.06 -4.63 0.49
C LEU A 11 -4.30 -5.14 1.22
N SER A 12 -4.33 -4.98 2.54
CA SER A 12 -5.47 -5.35 3.38
C SER A 12 -6.31 -4.14 3.79
N LYS A 13 -5.69 -2.98 4.02
CA LYS A 13 -6.35 -1.77 4.49
C LYS A 13 -5.65 -0.53 3.94
N ALA A 14 -6.46 0.41 3.48
CA ALA A 14 -6.08 1.80 3.30
C ALA A 14 -7.22 2.66 3.87
N SER A 15 -6.90 3.55 4.80
CA SER A 15 -7.90 4.42 5.43
C SER A 15 -7.31 5.77 5.77
N VAL A 16 -8.04 6.85 5.45
CA VAL A 16 -7.72 8.19 5.93
C VAL A 16 -8.45 8.42 7.25
N THR A 17 -7.72 8.89 8.25
CA THR A 17 -8.24 9.21 9.58
C THR A 17 -8.63 10.68 9.69
N ALA A 18 -9.41 11.05 10.71
CA ALA A 18 -9.88 12.42 10.91
C ALA A 18 -8.76 13.42 11.21
N ASP A 19 -7.65 12.96 11.78
CA ASP A 19 -6.40 13.69 12.00
C ASP A 19 -5.53 13.78 10.74
N GLY A 20 -6.02 13.30 9.59
CA GLY A 20 -5.33 13.44 8.31
C GLY A 20 -4.18 12.47 8.12
N LEU A 21 -4.22 11.27 8.71
CA LEU A 21 -3.25 10.21 8.44
C LEU A 21 -3.82 9.23 7.42
N LEU A 22 -3.04 8.90 6.38
CA LEU A 22 -3.28 7.72 5.56
C LEU A 22 -2.64 6.52 6.25
N THR A 23 -3.48 5.64 6.79
CA THR A 23 -3.04 4.37 7.36
C THR A 23 -3.12 3.28 6.31
N LEU A 24 -2.01 2.58 6.10
CA LEU A 24 -1.83 1.48 5.15
C LEU A 24 -1.45 0.22 5.92
N SER A 25 -2.06 -0.91 5.58
CA SER A 25 -1.59 -2.21 6.05
C SER A 25 -1.79 -3.30 5.01
N GLY A 26 -0.92 -4.30 5.02
CA GLY A 26 -1.00 -5.43 4.12
C GLY A 26 -0.19 -6.61 4.61
N THR A 27 -0.11 -7.62 3.76
CA THR A 27 0.67 -8.83 4.03
C THR A 27 1.67 -9.03 2.91
N VAL A 28 2.90 -9.36 3.28
CA VAL A 28 3.93 -9.83 2.36
C VAL A 28 4.07 -11.33 2.55
N ARG A 29 4.00 -12.10 1.46
CA ARG A 29 4.33 -13.53 1.48
C ARG A 29 5.74 -13.73 0.93
N ALA A 30 6.63 -14.28 1.76
CA ALA A 30 7.97 -14.61 1.33
C ALA A 30 7.91 -15.83 0.39
N VAL A 31 8.49 -15.71 -0.80
CA VAL A 31 8.55 -16.81 -1.78
C VAL A 31 9.53 -17.92 -1.33
N SER A 32 10.47 -17.60 -0.42
CA SER A 32 11.57 -18.48 0.00
C SER A 32 11.70 -18.68 1.53
N GLY A 33 10.66 -18.35 2.32
CA GLY A 33 10.67 -18.60 3.76
C GLY A 33 11.48 -17.62 4.63
N GLN A 34 12.19 -16.66 4.02
CA GLN A 34 12.74 -15.50 4.74
C GLN A 34 11.98 -14.23 4.36
N ALA A 35 11.32 -13.64 5.35
CA ALA A 35 10.81 -12.29 5.30
C ALA A 35 11.76 -11.34 6.04
N ASP A 36 13.06 -11.60 5.92
CA ASP A 36 14.11 -10.74 6.48
C ASP A 36 14.42 -9.64 5.46
N GLY A 37 13.93 -8.43 5.73
CA GLY A 37 14.09 -7.30 4.82
C GLY A 37 13.49 -6.01 5.36
N GLY A 38 13.93 -4.89 4.78
CA GLY A 38 13.31 -3.59 4.99
C GLY A 38 12.08 -3.44 4.12
N TYR A 39 10.95 -3.04 4.71
CA TYR A 39 9.72 -2.78 3.99
C TYR A 39 9.35 -1.31 4.08
N SER A 40 8.87 -0.74 2.98
CA SER A 40 8.45 0.65 2.94
C SER A 40 7.28 0.86 1.98
N PHE A 41 6.54 1.94 2.22
CA PHE A 41 5.58 2.48 1.28
C PHE A 41 6.18 3.73 0.65
N VAL A 42 6.07 3.83 -0.67
CA VAL A 42 6.59 4.97 -1.43
C VAL A 42 5.42 5.70 -2.05
N LEU A 43 5.30 6.98 -1.73
CA LEU A 43 4.41 7.91 -2.40
C LEU A 43 5.19 8.64 -3.48
N ALA A 44 4.74 8.51 -4.72
CA ALA A 44 5.37 9.12 -5.88
C ALA A 44 4.39 10.07 -6.56
N VAL A 45 4.80 11.31 -6.74
CA VAL A 45 4.03 12.29 -7.48
C VAL A 45 3.84 11.82 -8.93
N ARG A 46 2.59 11.85 -9.43
CA ARG A 46 2.32 11.40 -10.79
C ARG A 46 2.91 12.37 -11.82
N GLY A 47 3.80 11.86 -12.67
CA GLY A 47 4.44 12.66 -13.73
C GLY A 47 5.58 13.55 -13.24
N GLY A 48 5.88 13.52 -11.94
CA GLY A 48 7.01 14.22 -11.32
C GLY A 48 8.14 13.25 -10.93
N ALA A 49 9.26 13.83 -10.49
CA ALA A 49 10.40 13.06 -9.94
C ALA A 49 10.36 12.98 -8.41
N ALA A 50 9.43 13.69 -7.76
CA ALA A 50 9.35 13.73 -6.30
C ALA A 50 8.74 12.43 -5.75
N GLU A 51 9.50 11.75 -4.90
CA GLU A 51 9.05 10.58 -4.17
C GLU A 51 9.37 10.73 -2.68
N ARG A 52 8.54 10.14 -1.83
CA ARG A 52 8.79 10.05 -0.40
C ARG A 52 8.56 8.63 0.08
N GLU A 53 9.55 8.12 0.80
CA GLU A 53 9.56 6.77 1.36
C GLU A 53 9.18 6.83 2.85
N TYR A 54 8.29 5.92 3.24
CA TYR A 54 7.83 5.77 4.62
C TYR A 54 8.10 4.34 5.08
N PRO A 55 8.94 4.14 6.11
CA PRO A 55 9.26 2.80 6.59
C PRO A 55 8.00 2.13 7.15
N ALA A 56 7.83 0.85 6.81
CA ALA A 56 6.75 0.04 7.35
C ALA A 56 7.17 -0.64 8.65
N ARG A 57 6.26 -0.69 9.61
CA ARG A 57 6.36 -1.54 10.80
C ARG A 57 6.04 -2.97 10.40
N THR A 58 6.76 -3.92 10.95
CA THR A 58 6.59 -5.35 10.70
C THR A 58 6.05 -6.06 11.93
N GLU A 59 5.14 -7.01 11.69
CA GLU A 59 4.60 -7.89 12.71
C GLU A 59 4.54 -9.32 12.16
N ALA A 60 4.66 -10.31 13.05
CA ALA A 60 4.51 -11.71 12.68
C ALA A 60 3.11 -11.97 12.10
N GLY A 61 3.07 -12.57 10.90
CA GLY A 61 1.85 -13.01 10.25
C GLY A 61 1.58 -14.51 10.44
N ALA A 62 0.79 -15.07 9.52
CA ALA A 62 0.70 -16.52 9.37
C ALA A 62 2.07 -17.13 8.96
N PRO A 63 2.30 -18.44 9.08
CA PRO A 63 3.54 -19.07 8.62
C PRO A 63 3.89 -18.66 7.18
N GLY A 64 5.11 -18.14 6.97
CA GLY A 64 5.58 -17.65 5.67
C GLY A 64 5.07 -16.25 5.28
N ALA A 65 4.42 -15.52 6.19
CA ALA A 65 3.87 -14.19 5.94
C ALA A 65 4.28 -13.17 7.02
N VAL A 66 4.51 -11.95 6.58
CA VAL A 66 4.75 -10.79 7.46
C VAL A 66 3.66 -9.76 7.24
N ARG A 67 3.10 -9.26 8.34
CA ARG A 67 2.19 -8.12 8.31
C ARG A 67 3.02 -6.85 8.29
N VAL A 68 2.67 -5.95 7.40
CA VAL A 68 3.33 -4.65 7.25
C VAL A 68 2.30 -3.54 7.43
N SER A 69 2.67 -2.48 8.13
CA SER A 69 1.80 -1.32 8.32
C SER A 69 2.59 -0.01 8.30
N CYS A 70 1.94 1.07 7.88
CA CYS A 70 2.52 2.40 7.82
C CYS A 70 1.43 3.46 8.02
N SER A 71 1.82 4.59 8.59
CA SER A 71 0.97 5.79 8.71
C SER A 71 1.70 6.95 8.03
N VAL A 72 1.03 7.58 7.08
CA VAL A 72 1.56 8.69 6.30
C VAL A 72 0.77 9.96 6.63
N PRO A 73 1.40 11.03 7.13
CA PRO A 73 0.73 12.31 7.34
C PRO A 73 0.34 12.95 6.00
N LEU A 74 -0.95 13.16 5.74
CA LEU A 74 -1.40 13.76 4.47
C LEU A 74 -1.01 15.23 4.34
N ALA A 75 -0.77 15.93 5.45
CA ALA A 75 -0.25 17.30 5.44
C ALA A 75 1.08 17.41 4.68
N GLU A 76 1.88 16.34 4.67
CA GLU A 76 3.13 16.26 3.91
C GLU A 76 2.92 16.21 2.40
N LEU A 77 1.73 15.79 1.94
CA LEU A 77 1.35 15.75 0.53
C LEU A 77 0.72 17.05 0.05
N ALA A 78 0.18 17.87 0.95
CA ALA A 78 -0.40 19.17 0.62
C ALA A 78 0.63 20.16 0.04
N ALA A 79 1.93 19.89 0.22
CA ALA A 79 3.02 20.67 -0.36
C ALA A 79 3.42 20.23 -1.78
N ALA A 80 2.85 19.13 -2.30
CA ALA A 80 3.13 18.70 -3.67
C ALA A 80 2.38 19.58 -4.68
N PRO A 81 3.04 20.06 -5.74
CA PRO A 81 2.40 20.92 -6.75
C PRO A 81 1.36 20.17 -7.62
N GLU A 82 1.32 18.84 -7.58
CA GLU A 82 0.43 18.01 -8.38
C GLU A 82 -0.75 17.41 -7.59
N ASP A 83 -1.89 17.29 -8.28
CA ASP A 83 -3.15 16.78 -7.70
C ASP A 83 -3.16 15.26 -7.45
N PHE A 84 -2.17 14.52 -7.96
CA PHE A 84 -2.18 13.05 -7.96
C PHE A 84 -0.86 12.45 -7.46
N VAL A 85 -0.98 11.54 -6.50
CA VAL A 85 0.12 10.77 -5.93
C VAL A 85 -0.17 9.28 -6.09
N ASP A 86 0.77 8.54 -6.67
CA ASP A 86 0.73 7.09 -6.82
C ASP A 86 1.39 6.41 -5.60
N LEU A 87 0.79 5.32 -5.13
CA LEU A 87 1.28 4.54 -4.00
C LEU A 87 1.97 3.25 -4.47
N TYR A 88 3.17 3.01 -3.96
CA TYR A 88 3.95 1.79 -4.20
C TYR A 88 4.31 1.14 -2.86
N PHE A 89 4.47 -0.18 -2.89
CA PHE A 89 5.09 -0.97 -1.85
C PHE A 89 6.49 -1.37 -2.31
N GLN A 90 7.47 -1.27 -1.43
CA GLN A 90 8.85 -1.64 -1.70
C GLN A 90 9.35 -2.60 -0.62
N ALA A 91 9.95 -3.70 -1.07
CA ALA A 91 10.69 -4.64 -0.24
C ALA A 91 12.17 -4.59 -0.61
N ARG A 92 13.05 -4.49 0.39
CA ARG A 92 14.50 -4.52 0.25
C ARG A 92 15.06 -5.69 1.04
N ASP A 93 15.86 -6.52 0.39
CA ASP A 93 16.59 -7.62 1.01
C ASP A 93 18.04 -7.64 0.51
N ALA A 94 18.81 -8.65 0.92
CA ALA A 94 20.22 -8.78 0.52
C ALA A 94 20.40 -8.95 -1.00
N SER A 95 19.38 -9.36 -1.74
CA SER A 95 19.40 -9.57 -3.20
C SER A 95 19.02 -8.32 -3.99
N GLY A 96 18.46 -7.30 -3.34
CA GLY A 96 18.13 -6.02 -3.95
C GLY A 96 16.80 -5.45 -3.48
N SER A 97 16.19 -4.64 -4.34
CA SER A 97 14.87 -4.07 -4.07
C SER A 97 13.85 -4.48 -5.12
N SER A 98 12.66 -4.83 -4.64
CA SER A 98 11.47 -5.03 -5.47
C SER A 98 10.45 -3.95 -5.13
N ARG A 99 9.83 -3.38 -6.16
CA ARG A 99 8.81 -2.33 -6.03
C ARG A 99 7.58 -2.74 -6.81
N THR A 100 6.42 -2.65 -6.19
CA THR A 100 5.13 -3.01 -6.77
C THR A 100 4.13 -1.90 -6.53
N ARG A 101 3.32 -1.57 -7.54
CA ARG A 101 2.26 -0.58 -7.37
C ARG A 101 1.17 -1.15 -6.48
N VAL A 102 0.76 -0.39 -5.47
CA VAL A 102 -0.37 -0.78 -4.62
C VAL A 102 -1.63 -0.60 -5.45
N THR A 103 -2.33 -1.71 -5.70
CA THR A 103 -3.55 -1.71 -6.50
C THR A 103 -4.76 -1.91 -5.62
N TRP A 104 -5.76 -1.04 -5.79
CA TRP A 104 -7.11 -1.36 -5.36
C TRP A 104 -7.72 -2.31 -6.40
N GLN A 105 -8.13 -3.50 -5.99
CA GLN A 105 -8.76 -4.49 -6.87
C GLN A 105 -10.27 -4.56 -6.61
N PRO A 106 -11.08 -3.60 -7.11
CA PRO A 106 -12.52 -3.63 -6.91
C PRO A 106 -13.20 -4.81 -7.62
N SER A 107 -12.49 -5.52 -8.50
CA SER A 107 -12.99 -6.73 -9.16
C SER A 107 -13.19 -7.92 -8.23
N SER A 108 -12.42 -8.02 -7.16
CA SER A 108 -12.58 -9.08 -6.15
C SER A 108 -13.72 -8.80 -5.17
N LEU A 109 -14.24 -7.57 -5.15
CA LEU A 109 -15.28 -7.13 -4.22
C LEU A 109 -16.68 -7.33 -4.83
N ARG A 110 -17.53 -8.10 -4.14
CA ARG A 110 -18.96 -8.25 -4.49
C ARG A 110 -19.78 -7.00 -4.16
N TRP A 111 -19.31 -6.23 -3.18
CA TRP A 111 -19.91 -4.99 -2.69
C TRP A 111 -18.86 -3.90 -2.66
N LEU A 112 -19.16 -2.77 -3.31
CA LEU A 112 -18.25 -1.63 -3.40
C LEU A 112 -18.68 -0.55 -2.39
N PRO A 113 -17.79 -0.09 -1.50
CA PRO A 113 -18.05 1.07 -0.68
C PRO A 113 -18.14 2.32 -1.56
N TYR A 114 -19.10 3.20 -1.28
CA TYR A 114 -19.16 4.53 -1.90
C TYR A 114 -19.71 5.57 -0.92
N PRO A 115 -19.21 6.82 -0.98
CA PRO A 115 -19.80 7.92 -0.22
C PRO A 115 -21.12 8.35 -0.85
N THR A 116 -22.15 8.53 -0.02
CA THR A 116 -23.42 9.14 -0.44
C THR A 116 -23.32 10.66 -0.49
N LYS A 117 -24.34 11.33 -1.04
CA LYS A 117 -24.44 12.79 -1.11
C LYS A 117 -24.23 13.51 0.24
N PHE A 118 -24.50 12.83 1.36
CA PHE A 118 -24.36 13.38 2.72
C PHE A 118 -23.12 12.89 3.45
N GLY A 119 -22.16 12.27 2.76
CA GLY A 119 -20.96 11.73 3.38
C GLY A 119 -21.15 10.41 4.14
N ASN A 120 -22.36 9.86 4.18
CA ASN A 120 -22.58 8.52 4.75
C ASN A 120 -21.97 7.45 3.84
N LEU A 121 -21.41 6.39 4.45
CA LEU A 121 -20.91 5.23 3.73
C LEU A 121 -22.06 4.29 3.36
N SER A 122 -22.11 3.84 2.11
CA SER A 122 -23.06 2.83 1.63
C SER A 122 -22.35 1.78 0.78
N LEU A 123 -23.01 0.64 0.57
CA LEU A 123 -22.49 -0.47 -0.24
C LEU A 123 -23.33 -0.63 -1.51
N LYS A 124 -22.66 -0.66 -2.66
CA LYS A 124 -23.29 -0.97 -3.96
C LYS A 124 -22.93 -2.40 -4.38
N ARG A 125 -23.93 -3.22 -4.68
CA ARG A 125 -23.70 -4.55 -5.26
C ARG A 125 -23.16 -4.39 -6.68
N LYS A 126 -22.10 -5.12 -7.01
CA LYS A 126 -21.59 -5.15 -8.39
C LYS A 126 -22.59 -5.89 -9.28
N ALA A 127 -22.92 -5.32 -10.44
CA ALA A 127 -23.72 -6.02 -11.44
C ALA A 127 -22.98 -7.31 -11.85
N GLN A 128 -23.71 -8.42 -11.91
CA GLN A 128 -23.16 -9.72 -12.31
C GLN A 128 -22.80 -9.72 -13.79
#